data_AF-A0A3A1PGJ9-F1
#
_entry.id   AF-A0A3A1PGJ9-F1
#
_cell.length_a   1.000
_cell.length_b   1.000
_cell.length_c   1.000
_cell.angle_alpha   90.00
_cell.angle_beta   90.00
_cell.angle_gamma   90.00
#
_symmetry.space_group_name_H-M   'P 1'
#
loop_
_entity.id
_entity.type
_entity.pdbx_description
1 polymer ?
#
loop_
_entity_poly.entity_id
_entity_poly.type
_entity_poly.pdbx_seq_one_letter_code
_entity_poly.pdbx_strand_id
1 'polypeptide(L)'
;MQTYQLVPHPSHPPVAVARVEARMISASNNWLRVRWRVDGVSKLIVPPFAGKGRADNLWQSTCFELFMQPEGASGYSEFNLSPSERWAAYDFTGVREGMTERPFEREPTCTMRTGMAMAIFDAELPRAQMPDPPCSLGFAAVLEEQGGVKSYWALAHGNPDQPDFHDPACFTAEFARTRAA
;
A
#
# COMPACT_ATOMS: atom_id res chain seq x y z
N MET A 1 -4.57 -6.83 -15.94
CA MET A 1 -3.94 -6.00 -14.91
C MET A 1 -2.63 -6.65 -14.51
N GLN A 2 -1.57 -5.85 -14.43
CA GLN A 2 -0.19 -6.28 -14.17
C GLN A 2 0.02 -6.64 -12.70
N THR A 3 0.89 -7.61 -12.42
CA THR A 3 1.41 -7.88 -11.09
C THR A 3 2.78 -7.22 -10.97
N TYR A 4 3.03 -6.55 -9.86
CA TYR A 4 4.28 -5.86 -9.57
C TYR A 4 5.00 -6.57 -8.43
N GLN A 5 6.29 -6.82 -8.60
CA GLN A 5 7.14 -7.31 -7.52
C GLN A 5 7.65 -6.11 -6.72
N LEU A 6 7.52 -6.18 -5.40
CA LEU A 6 8.09 -5.19 -4.50
C LEU A 6 9.50 -5.64 -4.08
N VAL A 7 10.39 -4.66 -3.92
CA VAL A 7 11.78 -4.88 -3.49
C VAL A 7 11.94 -4.41 -2.04
N PRO A 8 12.64 -5.20 -1.19
CA PRO A 8 12.92 -4.76 0.18
C PRO A 8 13.97 -3.65 0.15
N HIS A 9 13.83 -2.68 1.05
CA HIS A 9 14.83 -1.63 1.22
C HIS A 9 16.14 -2.24 1.72
N PRO A 10 17.30 -1.90 1.11
CA PRO A 10 18.58 -2.57 1.40
C PRO A 10 19.05 -2.40 2.86
N SER A 11 18.83 -1.23 3.48
CA SER A 11 19.17 -1.02 4.91
C SER A 11 18.28 -1.77 5.91
N HIS A 12 17.18 -2.39 5.45
CA HIS A 12 16.19 -3.05 6.31
C HIS A 12 15.82 -4.42 5.74
N PRO A 13 16.77 -5.37 5.70
CA PRO A 13 16.54 -6.67 5.10
C PRO A 13 15.48 -7.47 5.89
N PRO A 14 14.61 -8.21 5.19
CA PRO A 14 13.67 -9.13 5.83
C PRO A 14 14.39 -10.32 6.46
N VAL A 15 13.72 -10.99 7.40
CA VAL A 15 14.22 -12.18 8.09
C VAL A 15 13.80 -13.46 7.38
N ALA A 16 12.50 -13.65 7.16
CA ALA A 16 11.89 -14.84 6.56
C ALA A 16 11.02 -14.49 5.35
N VAL A 17 10.46 -13.28 5.27
CA VAL A 17 9.73 -12.83 4.08
C VAL A 17 10.65 -12.88 2.87
N ALA A 18 10.26 -13.68 1.88
CA ALA A 18 11.09 -13.98 0.72
C ALA A 18 10.68 -13.18 -0.52
N ARG A 19 9.38 -12.86 -0.65
CA ARG A 19 8.84 -12.14 -1.79
C ARG A 19 7.56 -11.42 -1.41
N VAL A 20 7.41 -10.21 -1.94
CA VAL A 20 6.17 -9.46 -1.87
C VAL A 20 5.76 -9.03 -3.28
N GLU A 21 4.50 -9.26 -3.61
CA GLU A 21 3.89 -8.84 -4.87
C GLU A 21 2.65 -8.01 -4.59
N ALA A 22 2.37 -7.02 -5.42
CA ALA A 22 1.17 -6.20 -5.35
C ALA A 22 0.51 -6.09 -6.73
N ARG A 23 -0.82 -5.93 -6.75
CA ARG A 23 -1.56 -5.66 -7.98
C ARG A 23 -2.89 -4.97 -7.74
N MET A 24 -3.32 -4.23 -8.73
CA MET A 24 -4.73 -3.92 -8.91
C MET A 24 -5.46 -5.17 -9.43
N ILE A 25 -6.55 -5.54 -8.75
CA ILE A 25 -7.39 -6.68 -9.12
C ILE A 25 -8.50 -6.23 -10.07
N SER A 26 -9.15 -5.11 -9.75
CA SER A 26 -10.20 -4.52 -10.57
C SER A 26 -10.42 -3.05 -10.21
N ALA A 27 -10.83 -2.26 -11.18
CA ALA A 27 -11.39 -0.93 -10.98
C ALA A 27 -12.78 -0.90 -11.62
N SER A 28 -13.81 -0.76 -10.79
CA SER A 28 -15.22 -0.61 -11.21
C SER A 28 -15.72 0.77 -10.79
N ASN A 29 -16.94 1.12 -11.17
CA ASN A 29 -17.56 2.39 -10.77
C ASN A 29 -17.71 2.55 -9.25
N ASN A 30 -17.75 1.43 -8.51
CA ASN A 30 -17.97 1.45 -7.06
C ASN A 30 -16.71 1.21 -6.25
N TRP A 31 -15.79 0.40 -6.79
CA TRP A 31 -14.64 -0.11 -6.03
C TRP A 31 -13.38 -0.19 -6.85
N LEU A 32 -12.29 0.26 -6.23
CA LEU A 32 -10.93 -0.11 -6.55
C LEU A 32 -10.51 -1.28 -5.64
N ARG A 33 -10.13 -2.40 -6.23
CA ARG A 33 -9.65 -3.58 -5.49
C ARG A 33 -8.17 -3.78 -5.75
N VAL A 34 -7.40 -3.92 -4.68
CA VAL A 34 -5.96 -4.16 -4.71
C VAL A 34 -5.62 -5.36 -3.83
N ARG A 35 -4.50 -6.01 -4.15
CA ARG A 35 -4.02 -7.20 -3.45
C ARG A 35 -2.52 -7.14 -3.25
N TRP A 36 -2.08 -7.56 -2.08
CA TRP A 36 -0.72 -7.95 -1.80
C TRP A 36 -0.64 -9.45 -1.54
N ARG A 37 0.45 -10.05 -1.99
CA ARG A 37 0.86 -11.41 -1.66
C ARG A 37 2.21 -11.33 -0.96
N VAL A 38 2.33 -12.01 0.17
CA VAL A 38 3.57 -12.13 0.95
C VAL A 38 3.94 -13.60 1.02
N ASP A 39 5.12 -13.99 0.54
CA ASP A 39 5.67 -15.33 0.69
C ASP A 39 6.72 -15.37 1.80
N GLY A 40 6.86 -16.50 2.51
CA GLY A 40 7.81 -16.63 3.62
C GLY A 40 7.28 -16.09 4.95
N VAL A 41 6.02 -16.39 5.28
CA VAL A 41 5.29 -15.76 6.39
C VAL A 41 5.53 -16.41 7.77
N SER A 42 6.50 -17.30 7.91
CA SER A 42 6.72 -18.06 9.15
C SER A 42 7.05 -17.21 10.37
N LYS A 43 7.57 -16.00 10.16
CA LYS A 43 7.87 -15.01 11.20
C LYS A 43 7.03 -13.74 11.10
N LEU A 44 6.10 -13.65 10.15
CA LEU A 44 5.31 -12.45 9.92
C LEU A 44 4.41 -12.17 11.15
N ILE A 45 4.49 -10.96 11.66
CA ILE A 45 3.59 -10.45 12.69
C ILE A 45 2.41 -9.77 11.98
N VAL A 46 1.21 -10.22 12.31
CA VAL A 46 -0.03 -9.56 11.88
C VAL A 46 -0.56 -8.78 13.07
N PRO A 47 -0.83 -7.46 12.94
CA PRO A 47 -1.36 -6.69 14.06
C PRO A 47 -2.70 -7.27 14.53
N PRO A 48 -2.99 -7.21 15.84
CA PRO A 48 -4.25 -7.71 16.36
C PRO A 48 -5.43 -6.97 15.72
N PHE A 49 -6.54 -7.69 15.52
CA PHE A 49 -7.78 -7.09 15.05
C PHE A 49 -8.19 -5.94 15.96
N ALA A 50 -8.45 -4.77 15.38
CA ALA A 50 -8.93 -3.59 16.08
C ALA A 50 -10.30 -3.12 15.56
N GLY A 51 -10.83 -3.77 14.53
CA GLY A 51 -12.06 -3.40 13.83
C GLY A 51 -11.89 -2.20 12.91
N LYS A 52 -12.92 -1.97 12.08
CA LYS A 52 -12.98 -0.85 11.14
C LYS A 52 -12.85 0.50 11.85
N GLY A 53 -12.14 1.42 11.20
CA GLY A 53 -12.10 2.82 11.54
C GLY A 53 -10.73 3.44 11.27
N ARG A 54 -10.73 4.77 11.13
CA ARG A 54 -9.51 5.53 10.87
C ARG A 54 -8.54 5.44 12.06
N ALA A 55 -7.25 5.29 11.78
CA ALA A 55 -6.18 5.43 12.77
C ALA A 55 -4.84 5.78 12.10
N ASP A 56 -4.05 6.62 12.77
CA ASP A 56 -2.71 7.00 12.31
C ASP A 56 -1.65 5.96 12.74
N ASN A 57 -0.42 6.14 12.27
CA ASN A 57 0.76 5.35 12.68
C ASN A 57 0.65 3.84 12.41
N LEU A 58 -0.11 3.43 11.39
CA LEU A 58 -0.28 2.02 11.01
C LEU A 58 1.04 1.35 10.62
N TRP A 59 1.98 2.14 10.07
CA TRP A 59 3.35 1.75 9.73
C TRP A 59 4.18 1.27 10.93
N GLN A 60 3.70 1.43 12.17
CA GLN A 60 4.36 0.89 13.33
C GLN A 60 4.25 -0.64 13.44
N SER A 61 3.43 -1.30 12.64
CA SER A 61 3.35 -2.76 12.51
C SER A 61 3.10 -3.13 11.03
N THR A 62 2.76 -4.39 10.76
CA THR A 62 2.46 -4.83 9.39
C THR A 62 1.29 -4.05 8.79
N CYS A 63 1.56 -3.31 7.72
CA CYS A 63 0.58 -2.55 6.94
C CYS A 63 0.94 -2.54 5.46
N PHE A 64 -0.01 -2.11 4.64
CA PHE A 64 0.09 -2.02 3.19
C PHE A 64 -0.33 -0.64 2.75
N GLU A 65 0.35 -0.11 1.75
CA GLU A 65 0.16 1.28 1.34
C GLU A 65 0.01 1.38 -0.18
N LEU A 66 -0.94 2.20 -0.59
CA LEU A 66 -1.15 2.58 -1.99
C LEU A 66 -0.99 4.09 -2.12
N PHE A 67 -0.18 4.51 -3.06
CA PHE A 67 0.01 5.89 -3.46
C PHE A 67 -0.56 6.09 -4.86
N MET A 68 -1.27 7.18 -5.08
CA MET A 68 -1.87 7.53 -6.38
C MET A 68 -1.56 8.98 -6.73
N GLN A 69 -0.71 9.17 -7.73
CA GLN A 69 -0.34 10.49 -8.26
C GLN A 69 -1.01 10.70 -9.62
N PRO A 70 -1.97 11.63 -9.75
CA PRO A 70 -2.54 11.99 -11.05
C PRO A 70 -1.46 12.45 -12.04
N GLU A 71 -1.59 12.09 -13.31
CA GLU A 71 -0.66 12.53 -14.34
C GLU A 71 -0.57 14.07 -14.41
N GLY A 72 0.65 14.60 -14.42
CA GLY A 72 0.92 16.03 -14.44
C GLY A 72 0.73 16.77 -13.11
N ALA A 73 0.32 16.08 -12.04
CA ALA A 73 0.22 16.66 -10.71
C ALA A 73 1.52 16.50 -9.90
N SER A 74 1.84 17.49 -9.07
CA SER A 74 2.88 17.35 -8.02
C SER A 74 2.35 16.57 -6.81
N GLY A 75 1.08 16.78 -6.48
CA GLY A 75 0.40 16.15 -5.35
C GLY A 75 -0.04 14.71 -5.63
N TYR A 76 -0.28 13.97 -4.55
CA TYR A 76 -0.72 12.58 -4.60
C TYR A 76 -1.58 12.25 -3.37
N SER A 77 -2.34 11.16 -3.47
CA SER A 77 -3.07 10.58 -2.35
C SER A 77 -2.33 9.36 -1.83
N GLU A 78 -2.31 9.21 -0.51
CA GLU A 78 -1.79 8.06 0.22
C GLU A 78 -2.94 7.31 0.89
N PHE A 79 -2.92 5.98 0.83
CA PHE A 79 -3.87 5.09 1.50
C PHE A 79 -3.11 4.05 2.32
N ASN A 80 -3.21 4.15 3.64
CA ASN A 80 -2.65 3.22 4.60
C ASN A 80 -3.70 2.18 5.01
N LEU A 81 -3.36 0.90 4.93
CA LEU A 81 -4.30 -0.21 5.08
C LEU A 81 -3.70 -1.28 5.98
N SER A 82 -4.37 -1.65 7.07
CA SER A 82 -3.85 -2.60 8.05
C SER A 82 -4.67 -3.89 8.11
N PRO A 83 -4.05 -5.07 8.32
CA PRO A 83 -4.73 -6.29 8.72
C PRO A 83 -5.61 -6.17 9.97
N SER A 84 -5.37 -5.16 10.81
CA SER A 84 -6.20 -4.85 11.99
C SER A 84 -7.59 -4.30 11.64
N GLU A 85 -7.87 -4.07 10.35
CA GLU A 85 -9.00 -3.32 9.79
C GLU A 85 -8.95 -1.79 9.98
N ARG A 86 -7.87 -1.29 10.58
CA ARG A 86 -7.59 0.16 10.60
C ARG A 86 -7.07 0.62 9.25
N TRP A 87 -7.37 1.88 8.95
CA TRP A 87 -6.95 2.53 7.71
C TRP A 87 -6.70 4.02 7.94
N ALA A 88 -5.96 4.64 7.03
CA ALA A 88 -5.89 6.10 6.93
C ALA A 88 -5.75 6.50 5.46
N ALA A 89 -6.14 7.73 5.15
CA ALA A 89 -5.98 8.30 3.82
C ALA A 89 -5.65 9.78 3.94
N TYR A 90 -4.66 10.22 3.16
CA TYR A 90 -4.17 11.59 3.16
C TYR A 90 -3.96 12.09 1.73
N ASP A 91 -4.09 13.40 1.54
CA ASP A 91 -3.70 14.10 0.32
C ASP A 91 -2.47 14.97 0.60
N PHE A 92 -1.57 15.02 -0.38
CA PHE A 92 -0.35 15.82 -0.36
C PHE A 92 -0.34 16.77 -1.56
N THR A 93 0.23 17.96 -1.38
CA THR A 93 0.45 18.92 -2.49
C THR A 93 1.77 18.69 -3.21
N GLY A 94 2.69 17.96 -2.59
CA GLY A 94 4.03 17.61 -3.06
C GLY A 94 4.68 16.58 -2.12
N VAL A 95 5.95 16.25 -2.35
CA VAL A 95 6.67 15.24 -1.55
C VAL A 95 6.72 15.65 -0.08
N ARG A 96 5.95 14.96 0.78
CA ARG A 96 5.81 15.24 2.23
C ARG A 96 5.30 16.66 2.54
N GLU A 97 4.65 17.30 1.57
CA GLU A 97 4.14 18.67 1.69
C GLU A 97 2.60 18.70 1.70
N GLY A 98 2.04 19.61 2.50
CA GLY A 98 0.61 19.90 2.47
C GLY A 98 -0.28 18.73 2.88
N MET A 99 0.20 17.83 3.74
CA MET A 99 -0.55 16.67 4.21
C MET A 99 -1.89 17.11 4.83
N THR A 100 -2.99 16.59 4.27
CA THR A 100 -4.34 16.78 4.79
C THR A 100 -5.08 15.46 4.83
N GLU A 101 -6.00 15.30 5.78
CA GLU A 101 -6.83 14.10 5.82
C GLU A 101 -7.75 14.05 4.60
N ARG A 102 -7.68 12.96 3.82
CA ARG A 102 -8.58 12.75 2.69
C ARG A 102 -9.94 12.26 3.19
N PRO A 103 -11.06 12.92 2.85
CA PRO A 103 -12.38 12.54 3.34
C PRO A 103 -12.87 11.23 2.70
N PHE A 104 -13.46 10.37 3.52
CA PHE A 104 -14.06 9.10 3.11
C PHE A 104 -15.47 8.98 3.68
N GLU A 105 -16.47 8.95 2.80
CA GLU A 105 -17.87 8.71 3.20
C GLU A 105 -18.13 7.24 3.51
N ARG A 106 -17.38 6.35 2.86
CA ARG A 106 -17.44 4.90 3.05
C ARG A 106 -16.05 4.38 3.36
N GLU A 107 -15.94 3.59 4.43
CA GLU A 107 -14.66 3.01 4.82
C GLU A 107 -14.19 1.92 3.85
N PRO A 108 -12.87 1.80 3.63
CA PRO A 108 -12.30 0.67 2.93
C PRO A 108 -12.54 -0.64 3.72
N THR A 109 -12.48 -1.76 3.02
CA THR A 109 -12.46 -3.09 3.66
C THR A 109 -11.10 -3.71 3.47
N CYS A 110 -10.49 -4.14 4.58
CA CYS A 110 -9.19 -4.82 4.60
C CYS A 110 -9.40 -6.27 5.00
N THR A 111 -8.74 -7.22 4.33
CA THR A 111 -8.87 -8.64 4.64
C THR A 111 -7.55 -9.35 4.47
N MET A 112 -7.03 -9.91 5.57
CA MET A 112 -5.83 -10.72 5.59
C MET A 112 -6.18 -12.21 5.68
N ARG A 113 -5.56 -13.02 4.82
CA ARG A 113 -5.65 -14.48 4.86
C ARG A 113 -4.25 -15.05 4.93
N THR A 114 -3.92 -15.69 6.05
CA THR A 114 -2.59 -16.26 6.29
C THR A 114 -2.65 -17.78 6.17
N GLY A 115 -1.75 -18.36 5.38
CA GLY A 115 -1.48 -19.79 5.33
C GLY A 115 -0.07 -20.10 5.84
N MET A 116 0.37 -21.36 5.67
CA MET A 116 1.69 -21.78 6.16
C MET A 116 2.86 -21.18 5.37
N ALA A 117 2.71 -20.99 4.07
CA ALA A 117 3.78 -20.53 3.19
C ALA A 117 3.62 -19.06 2.73
N MET A 118 2.38 -18.57 2.70
CA MET A 118 2.05 -17.27 2.14
C MET A 118 0.89 -16.62 2.89
N ALA A 119 0.80 -15.29 2.80
CA ALA A 119 -0.37 -14.52 3.16
C ALA A 119 -0.86 -13.69 1.98
N ILE A 120 -2.17 -13.45 1.95
CA ILE A 120 -2.81 -12.57 0.98
C ILE A 120 -3.55 -11.48 1.73
N PHE A 121 -3.25 -10.23 1.42
CA PHE A 121 -3.98 -9.07 1.89
C PHE A 121 -4.77 -8.47 0.73
N ASP A 122 -6.09 -8.39 0.86
CA ASP A 122 -6.97 -7.66 -0.06
C ASP A 122 -7.44 -6.37 0.58
N ALA A 123 -7.53 -5.32 -0.23
CA ALA A 123 -8.25 -4.11 0.15
C ALA A 123 -9.24 -3.68 -0.93
N GLU A 124 -10.41 -3.25 -0.50
CA GLU A 124 -11.44 -2.63 -1.33
C GLU A 124 -11.60 -1.17 -0.92
N LEU A 125 -11.23 -0.25 -1.81
CA LEU A 125 -11.35 1.19 -1.62
C LEU A 125 -12.49 1.73 -2.48
N PRO A 126 -13.41 2.54 -1.92
CA PRO A 126 -14.54 3.01 -2.69
C PRO A 126 -14.07 4.00 -3.78
N ARG A 127 -14.51 3.75 -5.02
CA ARG A 127 -13.94 4.36 -6.22
C ARG A 127 -14.11 5.87 -6.27
N ALA A 128 -15.22 6.37 -5.74
CA ALA A 128 -15.53 7.80 -5.69
C ALA A 128 -14.52 8.60 -4.84
N GLN A 129 -13.84 7.94 -3.92
CA GLN A 129 -12.81 8.54 -3.07
C GLN A 129 -11.40 8.40 -3.67
N MET A 130 -11.22 7.76 -4.82
CA MET A 130 -9.90 7.58 -5.46
C MET A 130 -9.65 8.63 -6.54
N PRO A 131 -8.39 9.06 -6.77
CA PRO A 131 -8.04 9.85 -7.94
C PRO A 131 -8.44 9.19 -9.26
N ASP A 132 -8.81 10.01 -10.23
CA ASP A 132 -9.18 9.53 -11.57
C ASP A 132 -7.95 9.24 -12.43
N PRO A 133 -7.98 8.17 -13.24
CA PRO A 133 -6.88 7.87 -14.15
C PRO A 133 -6.76 8.92 -15.28
N PRO A 134 -5.55 9.14 -15.81
CA PRO A 134 -4.34 8.37 -15.55
C PRO A 134 -3.63 8.77 -14.25
N CYS A 135 -3.08 7.77 -13.55
CA CYS A 135 -2.25 7.97 -12.37
C CYS A 135 -0.99 7.10 -12.41
N SER A 136 0.12 7.63 -11.91
CA SER A 136 1.23 6.82 -11.41
C SER A 136 0.87 6.25 -10.04
N LEU A 137 1.29 5.02 -9.78
CA LEU A 137 0.98 4.28 -8.56
C LEU A 137 2.25 3.87 -7.84
N GLY A 138 2.26 4.07 -6.52
CA GLY A 138 3.19 3.42 -5.61
C GLY A 138 2.48 2.31 -4.85
N PHE A 139 2.97 1.08 -4.94
CA PHE A 139 2.60 0.03 -4.00
C PHE A 139 3.71 -0.11 -2.96
N ALA A 140 3.35 -0.20 -1.70
CA ALA A 140 4.30 -0.42 -0.62
C ALA A 140 3.74 -1.32 0.48
N ALA A 141 4.62 -1.79 1.36
CA ALA A 141 4.29 -2.51 2.58
C ALA A 141 5.38 -2.30 3.64
N VAL A 142 4.94 -2.10 4.88
CA VAL A 142 5.79 -2.32 6.06
C VAL A 142 5.45 -3.70 6.58
N LEU A 143 6.44 -4.58 6.70
CA LEU A 143 6.23 -5.93 7.22
C LEU A 143 7.04 -6.10 8.50
N GLU A 144 6.34 -6.34 9.60
CA GLU A 144 6.93 -6.66 10.89
C GLU A 144 7.13 -8.17 11.02
N GLU A 145 8.30 -8.58 11.47
CA GLU A 145 8.66 -9.96 11.74
C GLU A 145 9.06 -10.13 13.21
N GLN A 146 9.02 -11.37 13.70
CA GLN A 146 9.42 -11.74 15.06
C GLN A 146 10.76 -11.10 15.47
N GLY A 147 10.82 -10.62 16.72
CA GLY A 147 11.97 -9.88 17.23
C GLY A 147 11.89 -8.36 16.96
N GLY A 148 10.77 -7.87 16.43
CA GLY A 148 10.55 -6.44 16.16
C GLY A 148 11.27 -5.95 14.90
N VAL A 149 11.71 -6.87 14.03
CA VAL A 149 12.37 -6.52 12.78
C VAL A 149 11.33 -6.01 11.79
N LYS A 150 11.59 -4.86 11.17
CA LYS A 150 10.75 -4.32 10.10
C LYS A 150 11.51 -4.30 8.80
N SER A 151 10.84 -4.76 7.75
CA SER A 151 11.28 -4.61 6.36
C SER A 151 10.31 -3.71 5.61
N TYR A 152 10.86 -2.89 4.72
CA TYR A 152 10.12 -1.87 3.96
C TYR A 152 10.16 -2.23 2.49
N TRP A 153 9.00 -2.43 1.88
CA TRP A 153 8.87 -2.96 0.53
C TRP A 153 8.18 -1.93 -0.34
N ALA A 154 8.77 -1.61 -1.49
CA ALA A 154 8.22 -0.67 -2.47
C ALA A 154 8.51 -1.16 -3.89
N LEU A 155 7.92 -0.54 -4.91
CA LEU A 155 8.21 -0.89 -6.31
C LEU A 155 9.65 -0.58 -6.70
N ALA A 156 10.20 0.49 -6.13
CA ALA A 156 11.59 0.88 -6.16
C ALA A 156 11.87 1.76 -4.94
N HIS A 157 13.15 2.00 -4.62
CA HIS A 157 13.58 2.92 -3.56
C HIS A 157 14.49 3.97 -4.19
N GLY A 158 14.19 5.26 -4.00
CA GLY A 158 15.03 6.36 -4.51
C GLY A 158 16.25 6.65 -3.63
N ASN A 159 16.15 6.37 -2.33
CA ASN A 159 17.24 6.48 -1.37
C ASN A 159 17.70 5.09 -0.90
N PRO A 160 19.00 4.75 -0.96
CA PRO A 160 19.50 3.47 -0.47
C PRO A 160 19.67 3.41 1.05
N ASP A 161 19.75 4.54 1.75
CA ASP A 161 20.08 4.61 3.17
C ASP A 161 18.84 4.61 4.06
N GLN A 162 17.76 5.27 3.63
CA GLN A 162 16.53 5.44 4.40
C GLN A 162 15.28 5.12 3.56
N PRO A 163 14.37 4.25 4.06
CA PRO A 163 13.12 3.98 3.37
C PRO A 163 12.24 5.21 3.34
N ASP A 164 11.82 5.62 2.14
CA ASP A 164 10.85 6.68 1.94
C ASP A 164 9.89 6.34 0.80
N PHE A 165 8.68 5.90 1.14
CA PHE A 165 7.65 5.58 0.14
C PHE A 165 7.08 6.82 -0.55
N HIS A 166 7.31 8.03 -0.01
CA HIS A 166 6.88 9.29 -0.59
C HIS A 166 7.81 9.80 -1.71
N ASP A 167 8.96 9.15 -1.91
CA ASP A 167 9.86 9.45 -3.02
C ASP A 167 9.16 9.08 -4.35
N PRO A 168 9.06 10.01 -5.32
CA PRO A 168 8.48 9.73 -6.64
C PRO A 168 9.09 8.54 -7.37
N ALA A 169 10.34 8.16 -7.05
CA ALA A 169 10.97 6.95 -7.57
C ALA A 169 10.18 5.67 -7.23
N CYS A 170 9.36 5.67 -6.17
CA CYS A 170 8.49 4.57 -5.79
C CYS A 170 7.26 4.41 -6.71
N PHE A 171 6.91 5.42 -7.52
CA PHE A 171 5.63 5.50 -8.23
C PHE A 171 5.75 5.03 -9.69
N THR A 172 6.09 3.75 -9.88
CA THR A 172 6.41 3.18 -11.20
C THR A 172 5.31 2.33 -11.82
N ALA A 173 4.23 2.04 -11.09
CA ALA A 173 3.07 1.35 -11.62
C ALA A 173 2.08 2.36 -12.25
N GLU A 174 1.21 1.90 -13.15
CA GLU A 174 0.29 2.78 -13.88
C GLU A 174 -1.16 2.37 -13.67
N PHE A 175 -2.03 3.37 -13.46
CA PHE A 175 -3.47 3.27 -13.58
C PHE A 175 -3.94 4.05 -14.81
N ALA A 176 -4.03 3.38 -15.95
CA ALA A 176 -4.42 4.01 -17.20
C ALA A 176 -5.93 4.26 -17.32
N ARG A 177 -6.32 5.24 -18.15
CA ARG A 177 -7.72 5.35 -18.59
C ARG A 177 -8.10 4.09 -19.34
N THR A 178 -9.22 3.49 -18.97
CA THR A 178 -9.84 2.48 -19.83
C THR A 178 -10.26 3.20 -21.10
N ARG A 179 -9.78 2.77 -22.27
CA ARG A 179 -10.32 3.30 -23.53
C ARG A 179 -11.83 3.07 -23.51
N ALA A 180 -12.61 4.12 -23.71
CA ALA A 180 -14.03 3.95 -24.02
C ALA A 180 -14.10 3.06 -25.27
N ALA A 181 -14.84 1.96 -25.16
CA ALA A 181 -15.16 1.11 -26.29
C ALA A 181 -16.09 1.86 -27.27
#